data_AF-A0A1C6DV03-F1
#
_entry.id   AF-A0A1C6DV03-F1
#
_cell.length_a   1.000
_cell.length_b   1.000
_cell.length_c   1.000
_cell.angle_alpha   90.00
_cell.angle_beta   90.00
_cell.angle_gamma   90.00
#
_symmetry.space_group_name_H-M   'P 1'
#
loop_
_entity.id
_entity.type
_entity.pdbx_description
1 polymer ?
#
loop_
_entity_poly.entity_id
_entity_poly.type
_entity_poly.pdbx_seq_one_letter_code
_entity_poly.pdbx_strand_id
1 'polypeptide(L)'
;MKKRKQKALKYLGLSIVCFGLHACSIFLEPFAVNSENKVAAGGYILGVLFWVTLLAGAVLFGVCREIISKTAGYQEWKQKKIIGVFGFFRTPPARIMDPILLVSFALTIVGNLTGSIPEGVLLAVMAIMLFTFYLHMIVNGRVYRYMTMSERKEKKSEKEGN
;
A
#
# COMPACT_ATOMS: atom_id res chain seq x y z
N MET A 1 2.50 25.50 3.19
CA MET A 1 2.63 24.12 2.65
C MET A 1 2.89 23.07 3.73
N LYS A 2 3.89 23.25 4.61
CA LYS A 2 4.33 22.28 5.63
C LYS A 2 3.18 21.63 6.44
N LYS A 3 2.23 22.41 6.99
CA LYS A 3 1.08 21.89 7.78
C LYS A 3 0.16 20.92 7.00
N ARG A 4 -0.24 21.26 5.76
CA ARG A 4 -1.10 20.39 4.93
C ARG A 4 -0.41 19.08 4.59
N LYS A 5 0.88 19.17 4.27
CA LYS A 5 1.71 18.02 3.93
C LYS A 5 1.90 17.07 5.12
N GLN A 6 2.21 17.61 6.30
CA GLN A 6 2.30 16.80 7.52
C GLN A 6 0.98 16.10 7.84
N LYS A 7 -0.16 16.79 7.65
CA LYS A 7 -1.48 16.17 7.76
C LYS A 7 -1.67 15.04 6.75
N ALA A 8 -1.34 15.26 5.47
CA ALA A 8 -1.43 14.24 4.43
C ALA A 8 -0.54 13.01 4.72
N LEU A 9 0.67 13.20 5.24
CA LEU A 9 1.56 12.10 5.64
C LEU A 9 0.97 11.24 6.77
N LYS A 10 0.26 11.85 7.73
CA LYS A 10 -0.45 11.10 8.77
C LYS A 10 -1.54 10.19 8.17
N TYR A 11 -2.37 10.73 7.28
CA TYR A 11 -3.39 9.92 6.60
C TYR A 11 -2.79 8.83 5.71
N LEU A 12 -1.66 9.11 5.06
CA LEU A 12 -0.92 8.11 4.29
C LEU A 12 -0.42 6.97 5.19
N GLY A 13 0.18 7.28 6.33
CA GLY A 13 0.65 6.29 7.29
C GLY A 13 -0.48 5.41 7.81
N LEU A 14 -1.61 6.02 8.21
CA LEU A 14 -2.80 5.28 8.64
C LEU A 14 -3.36 4.38 7.53
N SER A 15 -3.39 4.87 6.29
CA SER A 15 -3.82 4.08 5.14
C SER A 15 -2.93 2.84 4.91
N ILE A 16 -1.60 3.00 5.01
CA ILE A 16 -0.65 1.88 4.90
C ILE A 16 -0.87 0.86 6.02
N VAL A 17 -1.12 1.30 7.26
CA VAL A 17 -1.45 0.39 8.38
C VAL A 17 -2.72 -0.38 8.09
N CYS A 18 -3.79 0.28 7.63
CA CYS A 18 -5.03 -0.38 7.25
C CYS A 18 -4.83 -1.42 6.12
N PHE A 19 -4.05 -1.08 5.08
CA PHE A 19 -3.72 -2.02 4.01
C PHE A 19 -2.85 -3.19 4.48
N GLY A 20 -1.99 -2.97 5.49
CA GLY A 20 -1.25 -4.04 6.17
C GLY A 20 -2.18 -4.99 6.92
N LEU A 21 -3.12 -4.45 7.70
CA LEU A 21 -4.12 -5.25 8.41
C LEU A 21 -5.01 -6.05 7.42
N HIS A 22 -5.41 -5.43 6.31
CA HIS A 22 -6.12 -6.11 5.23
C HIS A 22 -5.32 -7.30 4.67
N ALA A 23 -4.05 -7.09 4.34
CA ALA A 23 -3.20 -8.16 3.84
C ALA A 23 -3.02 -9.29 4.87
N CYS A 24 -2.82 -8.96 6.15
CA CYS A 24 -2.72 -9.94 7.23
C CYS A 24 -4.01 -10.76 7.40
N SER A 25 -5.18 -10.19 7.10
CA SER A 25 -6.44 -10.94 7.25
C SER A 25 -6.55 -12.13 6.29
N ILE A 26 -5.89 -12.10 5.13
CA ILE A 26 -5.79 -13.25 4.21
C ILE A 26 -4.99 -14.39 4.85
N PHE A 27 -3.87 -14.07 5.50
CA PHE A 27 -3.04 -15.09 6.15
C PHE A 27 -3.78 -15.82 7.29
N LEU A 28 -4.77 -15.17 7.89
CA LEU A 28 -5.56 -15.73 8.99
C LEU A 28 -6.77 -16.55 8.52
N GLU A 29 -7.00 -16.67 7.21
CA GLU A 29 -8.13 -17.42 6.64
C GLU A 29 -8.26 -18.86 7.15
N PRO A 30 -7.17 -19.64 7.36
CA PRO A 30 -7.30 -21.00 7.91
C PRO A 30 -7.94 -21.07 9.30
N PHE A 31 -7.92 -19.97 10.05
CA PHE A 31 -8.54 -19.87 11.38
C PHE A 31 -10.02 -19.42 11.31
N ALA A 32 -10.55 -19.15 10.11
CA ALA A 32 -11.94 -18.72 9.92
C ALA A 32 -12.95 -19.87 9.98
N VAL A 33 -12.48 -21.11 9.82
CA VAL A 33 -13.30 -22.32 9.81
C VAL A 33 -13.00 -23.22 10.99
N ASN A 34 -14.00 -23.97 11.46
CA ASN A 34 -13.83 -24.97 12.50
C ASN A 34 -13.44 -26.35 11.91
N SER A 35 -13.30 -27.37 12.77
CA SER A 35 -12.98 -28.74 12.35
C SER A 35 -14.03 -29.40 11.45
N GLU A 36 -15.27 -28.89 11.44
CA GLU A 36 -16.35 -29.32 10.54
C GLU A 36 -16.39 -28.49 9.23
N ASN A 37 -15.37 -27.67 9.00
CA ASN A 37 -15.28 -26.75 7.86
C ASN A 37 -16.44 -25.73 7.78
N LYS A 38 -17.07 -25.43 8.93
CA LYS A 38 -18.09 -24.38 9.06
C LYS A 38 -17.43 -23.09 9.53
N VAL A 39 -17.94 -21.95 9.06
CA VAL A 39 -17.47 -20.62 9.48
C VAL A 39 -17.65 -20.48 11.00
N ALA A 40 -16.54 -20.31 11.71
CA ALA A 40 -16.55 -20.04 13.14
C ALA A 40 -16.90 -18.56 13.40
N ALA A 41 -17.26 -18.21 14.64
CA ALA A 41 -17.45 -16.81 15.04
C ALA A 41 -16.24 -15.93 14.67
N GLY A 42 -15.02 -16.48 14.82
CA GLY A 42 -13.78 -15.82 14.40
C GLY A 42 -13.71 -15.54 12.90
N GLY A 43 -14.28 -16.40 12.05
CA GLY A 43 -14.34 -16.21 10.60
C GLY A 43 -15.20 -15.02 10.19
N TYR A 44 -16.35 -14.80 10.84
CA TYR A 44 -17.17 -13.60 10.59
C TYR A 44 -16.44 -12.32 11.00
N ILE A 45 -15.77 -12.33 12.16
CA ILE A 45 -14.95 -11.20 12.62
C ILE A 45 -13.83 -10.91 11.63
N LEU A 46 -13.16 -11.95 11.12
CA LEU A 46 -12.10 -11.82 10.15
C LEU A 46 -12.60 -11.24 8.82
N GLY A 47 -13.78 -11.68 8.34
CA GLY A 47 -14.42 -11.13 7.15
C GLY A 47 -14.81 -9.65 7.30
N VAL A 48 -15.33 -9.25 8.47
CA VAL A 48 -15.59 -7.84 8.78
C VAL A 48 -14.29 -7.04 8.81
N LEU A 49 -13.24 -7.56 9.47
CA LEU A 49 -11.93 -6.92 9.53
C LEU A 49 -11.34 -6.72 8.13
N PHE A 50 -11.43 -7.72 7.25
CA PHE A 50 -11.02 -7.65 5.86
C PHE A 50 -11.68 -6.44 5.17
N TRP A 51 -13.01 -6.37 5.11
CA TRP A 51 -13.69 -5.29 4.40
C TRP A 51 -13.47 -3.91 5.04
N VAL A 52 -13.53 -3.81 6.37
CA VAL A 52 -13.38 -2.54 7.08
C VAL A 52 -11.98 -1.98 6.88
N THR A 53 -10.93 -2.80 6.98
CA THR A 53 -9.55 -2.34 6.81
C THR A 53 -9.25 -1.95 5.36
N LEU A 54 -9.81 -2.66 4.37
CA LEU A 54 -9.72 -2.28 2.96
C LEU A 54 -10.35 -0.90 2.70
N LEU A 55 -11.60 -0.73 3.12
CA LEU A 55 -12.36 0.50 2.91
C LEU A 55 -11.71 1.67 3.66
N ALA A 56 -11.33 1.47 4.93
CA ALA A 56 -10.62 2.48 5.71
C ALA A 56 -9.31 2.88 5.03
N GLY A 57 -8.51 1.91 4.59
CA GLY A 57 -7.26 2.17 3.86
C GLY A 57 -7.47 3.02 2.60
N ALA A 58 -8.48 2.67 1.80
CA ALA A 58 -8.84 3.40 0.58
C ALA A 58 -9.34 4.82 0.87
N VAL A 59 -10.23 4.99 1.86
CA VAL A 59 -10.77 6.30 2.27
C VAL A 59 -9.66 7.20 2.81
N LEU A 60 -8.80 6.68 3.70
CA LEU A 60 -7.67 7.43 4.26
C LEU A 60 -6.68 7.87 3.17
N PHE A 61 -6.40 7.01 2.18
CA PHE A 61 -5.59 7.38 1.02
C PHE A 61 -6.28 8.45 0.16
N GLY A 62 -7.61 8.34 -0.02
CA GLY A 62 -8.43 9.34 -0.69
C GLY A 62 -8.35 10.72 -0.01
N VAL A 63 -8.45 10.76 1.32
CA VAL A 63 -8.29 11.98 2.12
C VAL A 63 -6.87 12.55 1.98
N CYS A 64 -5.83 11.70 2.04
CA CYS A 64 -4.45 12.12 1.79
C CYS A 64 -4.32 12.79 0.42
N ARG A 65 -4.83 12.14 -0.62
CA ARG A 65 -4.84 12.65 -2.00
C ARG A 65 -5.59 13.98 -2.08
N GLU A 66 -6.72 14.13 -1.41
CA GLU A 66 -7.55 15.33 -1.45
C GLU A 66 -6.90 16.52 -0.74
N ILE A 67 -6.16 16.29 0.34
CA ILE A 67 -5.39 17.35 1.01
C ILE A 67 -4.29 17.88 0.09
N ILE A 68 -3.63 16.99 -0.64
CA ILE A 68 -2.54 17.33 -1.56
C ILE A 68 -3.06 17.93 -2.87
N SER A 69 -4.21 17.46 -3.37
CA SER A 69 -4.84 17.94 -4.60
C SER A 69 -5.12 19.45 -4.55
N LYS A 70 -5.43 19.98 -3.36
CA LYS A 70 -5.69 21.41 -3.11
C LYS A 70 -4.45 22.30 -3.13
N THR A 71 -3.28 21.78 -3.51
CA THR A 71 -2.05 22.59 -3.62
C THR A 71 -1.75 22.91 -5.08
N ALA A 72 -1.50 24.19 -5.39
CA ALA A 72 -1.20 24.63 -6.76
C ALA A 72 -0.01 23.87 -7.36
N GLY A 73 1.05 23.66 -6.58
CA GLY A 73 2.22 22.88 -7.00
C GLY A 73 1.90 21.42 -7.37
N TYR A 74 0.91 20.79 -6.73
CA TYR A 74 0.51 19.43 -7.10
C TYR A 74 -0.25 19.41 -8.43
N GLN A 75 -1.10 20.41 -8.68
CA GLN A 75 -1.88 20.47 -9.93
C GLN A 75 -0.96 20.61 -11.14
N GLU A 76 0.04 21.48 -11.06
CA GLU A 76 1.07 21.61 -12.11
C GLU A 76 1.87 20.31 -12.28
N TRP A 77 2.23 19.66 -11.17
CA TRP A 77 3.03 18.43 -11.19
C TRP A 77 2.27 17.22 -11.75
N LYS A 78 0.97 17.08 -11.43
CA LYS A 78 0.13 15.92 -11.78
C LYS A 78 -0.03 15.73 -13.28
N GLN A 79 -0.09 16.82 -14.05
CA GLN A 79 -0.35 16.77 -15.50
C GLN A 79 0.76 16.04 -16.28
N LYS A 80 1.98 16.00 -15.76
CA LYS A 80 3.16 15.49 -16.47
C LYS A 80 3.52 14.05 -16.11
N LYS A 81 2.68 13.32 -15.37
CA LYS A 81 3.08 12.07 -14.70
C LYS A 81 2.07 10.93 -14.85
N ILE A 82 2.62 9.76 -15.18
CA ILE A 82 1.94 8.46 -15.28
C ILE A 82 1.37 8.06 -13.90
N ILE A 83 0.25 7.31 -13.93
CA ILE A 83 -0.43 6.78 -12.74
C ILE A 83 0.47 5.74 -12.03
N GLY A 84 0.32 5.59 -10.71
CA GLY A 84 1.19 4.76 -9.87
C GLY A 84 1.27 3.30 -10.29
N VAL A 85 0.15 2.71 -10.72
CA VAL A 85 0.03 1.30 -11.15
C VAL A 85 0.97 0.95 -12.31
N PHE A 86 1.27 1.91 -13.20
CA PHE A 86 2.16 1.71 -14.35
C PHE A 86 3.57 2.27 -14.10
N GLY A 87 3.91 2.51 -12.83
CA GLY A 87 5.21 3.04 -12.46
C GLY A 87 5.99 2.03 -11.66
N PHE A 88 7.13 1.60 -12.17
CA PHE A 88 8.07 0.77 -11.42
C PHE A 88 9.35 1.54 -11.11
N PHE A 89 9.95 1.24 -9.96
CA PHE A 89 11.26 1.73 -9.51
C PHE A 89 11.40 3.25 -9.45
N ARG A 90 10.28 3.99 -9.35
CA ARG A 90 10.27 5.46 -9.50
C ARG A 90 10.74 6.22 -8.27
N THR A 91 10.73 5.57 -7.11
CA THR A 91 11.17 6.15 -5.83
C THR A 91 12.11 5.20 -5.10
N PRO A 92 12.96 5.69 -4.18
CA PRO A 92 13.84 4.80 -3.43
C PRO A 92 13.10 3.66 -2.71
N PRO A 93 11.94 3.87 -2.05
CA PRO A 93 11.16 2.77 -1.49
C PRO A 93 10.64 1.79 -2.54
N ALA A 94 10.22 2.29 -3.72
CA ALA A 94 9.75 1.43 -4.81
C ALA A 94 10.84 0.46 -5.29
N ARG A 95 12.11 0.84 -5.20
CA ARG A 95 13.22 -0.06 -5.56
C ARG A 95 13.34 -1.30 -4.68
N ILE A 96 12.73 -1.27 -3.49
CA ILE A 96 12.66 -2.40 -2.58
C ILE A 96 11.31 -3.11 -2.72
N MET A 97 10.21 -2.35 -2.78
CA MET A 97 8.86 -2.94 -2.81
C MET A 97 8.55 -3.65 -4.13
N ASP A 98 8.99 -3.10 -5.26
CA ASP A 98 8.64 -3.64 -6.58
C ASP A 98 9.27 -5.03 -6.85
N PRO A 99 10.55 -5.29 -6.51
CA PRO A 99 11.09 -6.65 -6.57
C PRO A 99 10.33 -7.64 -5.68
N ILE A 100 9.97 -7.24 -4.45
CA ILE A 100 9.23 -8.12 -3.54
C ILE A 100 7.86 -8.45 -4.13
N LEU A 101 7.17 -7.46 -4.70
CA LEU A 101 5.91 -7.67 -5.41
C LEU A 101 6.07 -8.65 -6.57
N LEU A 102 7.07 -8.45 -7.44
CA LEU A 102 7.27 -9.30 -8.61
C LEU A 102 7.61 -10.75 -8.22
N VAL A 103 8.48 -10.94 -7.22
CA VAL A 103 8.85 -12.27 -6.72
C VAL A 103 7.66 -12.95 -6.03
N SER A 104 6.95 -12.26 -5.14
CA SER A 104 5.79 -12.83 -4.44
C SER A 104 4.62 -13.12 -5.39
N PHE A 105 4.43 -12.31 -6.43
CA PHE A 105 3.47 -12.58 -7.50
C PHE A 105 3.82 -13.85 -8.28
N ALA A 106 5.09 -14.01 -8.68
CA ALA A 106 5.54 -15.22 -9.37
C ALA A 106 5.39 -16.48 -8.50
N LEU A 107 5.80 -16.41 -7.22
CA LEU A 107 5.63 -17.50 -6.25
C LEU A 107 4.16 -17.85 -6.03
N THR A 108 3.26 -16.86 -5.99
CA THR A 108 1.82 -17.09 -5.86
C THR A 108 1.28 -17.86 -7.06
N ILE A 109 1.64 -17.47 -8.28
CA ILE A 109 1.23 -18.16 -9.52
C ILE A 109 1.77 -19.60 -9.54
N VAL A 110 3.08 -19.77 -9.33
CA VAL A 110 3.72 -21.10 -9.35
C VAL A 110 3.15 -22.00 -8.27
N GLY A 111 2.97 -21.50 -7.04
CA GLY A 111 2.41 -22.25 -5.93
C GLY A 111 1.00 -22.75 -6.21
N ASN A 112 0.14 -21.90 -6.77
CA ASN A 112 -1.24 -22.29 -7.14
C ASN A 112 -1.29 -23.26 -8.32
N LEU A 113 -0.39 -23.16 -9.30
CA LEU A 113 -0.38 -24.03 -10.48
C LEU A 113 0.22 -25.41 -10.20
N THR A 114 1.21 -25.49 -9.31
CA THR A 114 1.99 -26.72 -9.08
C THR A 114 1.61 -27.44 -7.80
N GLY A 115 0.98 -26.74 -6.84
CA GLY A 115 0.78 -27.26 -5.48
C GLY A 115 2.09 -27.52 -4.72
N SER A 116 3.23 -27.01 -5.21
CA SER A 116 4.54 -27.33 -4.65
C SER A 116 4.89 -26.55 -3.38
N ILE A 117 4.09 -25.53 -3.03
CA ILE A 117 4.31 -24.65 -1.88
C ILE A 117 3.29 -25.02 -0.79
N PRO A 118 3.71 -25.27 0.45
CA PRO A 118 2.79 -25.52 1.56
C PRO A 118 1.77 -24.40 1.70
N GLU A 119 0.51 -24.76 1.98
CA GLU A 119 -0.62 -23.82 2.00
C GLU A 119 -0.38 -22.60 2.91
N GLY A 120 0.09 -22.82 4.15
CA GLY A 120 0.40 -21.73 5.08
C GLY A 120 1.50 -20.79 4.57
N VAL A 121 2.49 -21.32 3.84
CA VAL A 121 3.54 -20.51 3.21
C VAL A 121 2.96 -19.73 2.04
N LEU A 122 2.12 -20.36 1.22
CA LEU A 122 1.46 -19.71 0.08
C LEU A 122 0.57 -18.55 0.53
N LEU A 123 -0.19 -18.72 1.63
CA LEU A 123 -0.99 -17.65 2.23
C LEU A 123 -0.13 -16.49 2.73
N ALA A 124 1.03 -16.77 3.34
CA ALA A 124 1.97 -15.73 3.74
C ALA A 124 2.53 -14.98 2.53
N VAL A 125 2.90 -15.68 1.46
CA VAL A 125 3.35 -15.08 0.21
C VAL A 125 2.25 -14.20 -0.41
N MET A 126 0.99 -14.65 -0.41
CA MET A 126 -0.14 -13.88 -0.91
C MET A 126 -0.39 -12.61 -0.09
N ALA A 127 -0.29 -12.67 1.25
CA ALA A 127 -0.37 -11.49 2.10
C ALA A 127 0.76 -10.49 1.78
N ILE A 128 1.99 -10.96 1.63
CA ILE A 128 3.15 -10.13 1.23
C ILE A 128 2.91 -9.50 -0.15
N MET A 129 2.45 -10.29 -1.13
CA MET A 129 2.14 -9.82 -2.47
C MET A 129 1.08 -8.72 -2.45
N LEU A 130 -0.02 -8.93 -1.72
CA LEU A 130 -1.09 -7.96 -1.64
C LEU A 130 -0.65 -6.66 -0.95
N PHE A 131 0.10 -6.77 0.15
CA PHE A 131 0.62 -5.59 0.84
C PHE A 131 1.60 -4.80 -0.03
N THR A 132 2.53 -5.50 -0.68
CA THR A 132 3.51 -4.86 -1.58
C THR A 132 2.85 -4.32 -2.85
N PHE A 133 1.73 -4.88 -3.31
CA PHE A 133 0.91 -4.32 -4.37
C PHE A 133 0.31 -2.96 -3.98
N TYR A 134 -0.23 -2.84 -2.75
CA TYR A 134 -0.67 -1.54 -2.24
C TYR A 134 0.48 -0.54 -2.15
N LEU A 135 1.62 -0.97 -1.61
CA LEU A 135 2.79 -0.10 -1.50
C LEU A 135 3.32 0.33 -2.88
N HIS A 136 3.37 -0.57 -3.86
CA HIS A 136 3.74 -0.27 -5.24
C HIS A 136 2.89 0.89 -5.78
N MET A 137 1.56 0.79 -5.69
CA MET A 137 0.65 1.84 -6.16
C MET A 137 0.86 3.17 -5.42
N ILE A 138 1.10 3.12 -4.11
CA ILE A 138 1.30 4.29 -3.27
C ILE A 138 2.64 4.97 -3.60
N VAL A 139 3.76 4.24 -3.50
CA VAL A 139 5.12 4.80 -3.54
C VAL A 139 5.60 5.13 -4.95
N ASN A 140 5.07 4.47 -5.98
CA ASN A 140 5.24 4.88 -7.37
C ASN A 140 4.19 5.93 -7.79
N GLY A 141 3.17 6.11 -6.96
CA GLY A 141 2.04 6.99 -7.15
C GLY A 141 2.38 8.48 -7.14
N ARG A 142 1.43 9.22 -7.70
CA ARG A 142 1.53 10.66 -7.91
C ARG A 142 1.64 11.45 -6.61
N VAL A 143 0.80 11.09 -5.64
CA VAL A 143 0.71 11.76 -4.34
C VAL A 143 2.02 11.62 -3.57
N TYR A 144 2.55 10.40 -3.43
CA TYR A 144 3.79 10.13 -2.70
C TYR A 144 5.00 10.84 -3.30
N ARG A 145 5.14 10.78 -4.63
CA ARG A 145 6.25 11.43 -5.34
C ARG A 145 6.24 12.95 -5.18
N TYR A 146 5.08 13.58 -5.24
CA TYR A 146 4.97 15.01 -5.00
C TYR A 146 5.40 15.38 -3.58
N MET A 147 4.93 14.63 -2.57
CA MET A 147 5.30 14.88 -1.18
C MET A 147 6.81 14.70 -0.95
N THR A 148 7.42 13.65 -1.48
CA THR A 148 8.86 13.42 -1.27
C THR A 148 9.75 14.37 -2.06
N MET A 149 9.40 14.71 -3.31
CA MET A 149 10.18 15.65 -4.13
C MET A 149 10.11 17.09 -3.60
N SER A 150 8.94 17.55 -3.14
CA SER A 150 8.81 18.90 -2.55
C SER A 150 9.67 19.05 -1.29
N GLU A 151 9.77 17.99 -0.47
CA GLU A 151 10.60 17.98 0.75
C GLU A 151 12.09 18.11 0.43
N ARG A 152 12.55 17.41 -0.61
CA ARG A 152 13.95 17.50 -1.06
C ARG A 152 14.29 18.90 -1.57
N LYS A 153 13.37 19.54 -2.29
CA LYS A 153 13.56 20.92 -2.77
C LYS A 153 13.59 21.93 -1.62
N GLU A 154 12.64 21.86 -0.68
CA GLU A 154 12.62 22.73 0.50
C GLU A 154 13.90 22.60 1.34
N LYS A 155 14.38 21.36 1.58
CA LYS A 155 15.64 21.13 2.31
C LYS A 155 16.88 21.61 1.57
N LYS A 156 16.86 21.61 0.23
CA LYS A 156 17.98 22.10 -0.59
C LYS A 156 18.06 23.62 -0.55
N SER A 157 16.92 24.32 -0.69
CA SER A 157 16.87 25.78 -0.59
C SER A 157 17.25 26.31 0.80
N GLU A 158 16.86 25.61 1.88
CA GLU A 158 17.27 25.98 3.25
C GLU A 158 18.79 25.82 3.47
N LYS A 159 19.46 24.92 2.74
CA LYS A 159 20.93 24.72 2.82
C LYS A 159 21.72 25.70 1.95
N GLU A 160 21.15 26.19 0.86
CA GLU A 160 21.81 27.12 -0.07
C GLU A 160 21.61 28.60 0.33
N GLY A 161 20.66 28.89 1.22
CA GLY A 161 20.38 30.24 1.75
C GLY A 161 21.00 30.55 3.12
N ASN A 162 21.79 29.64 3.67
CA ASN A 162 22.62 29.79 4.89
C ASN A 162 24.09 29.69 4.51
#